data_AF-A0A0W4ZTX0-F1
#
_entry.id   AF-A0A0W4ZTX0-F1
#
_cell.length_a   1.000
_cell.length_b   1.000
_cell.length_c   1.000
_cell.angle_alpha   90.00
_cell.angle_beta   90.00
_cell.angle_gamma   90.00
#
_symmetry.space_group_name_H-M   'P 1'
#
loop_
_entity.id
_entity.type
_entity.pdbx_description
1 polymer ?
#
loop_
_entity_poly.entity_id
_entity_poly.type
_entity_poly.pdbx_seq_one_letter_code
_entity_poly.pdbx_strand_id
1 'polypeptide(L)'
;MKNILLTQRTYSLSRYLKNIHFKKQNCAFSQFYSYQSDVKGKIKEKQYSSNRHLTKDEKDIIARCELGANQIYKGQYFILSKTRPEVAHVIMDMWNQEKGHLETFEELLLKYNVKPTILKHLCETLGFMLGAGTALLGTKTAMACTEAVETVVGEHYNNQLRETMDLRGYSAEMDYLRKKIKEFRDDELEHLNTAVKDWNSRDSFAYNIITSIVKAGCIGAIWLCKRI
;
A
#
# COMPACT_ATOMS: atom_id res chain seq x y z
N MET A 1 -10.06 -56.95 -14.37
CA MET A 1 -9.54 -56.87 -12.98
C MET A 1 -8.52 -55.76 -12.70
N LYS A 2 -8.05 -54.96 -13.69
CA LYS A 2 -7.06 -53.89 -13.44
C LYS A 2 -7.65 -52.53 -13.02
N ASN A 3 -8.94 -52.27 -13.24
CA ASN A 3 -9.57 -50.98 -12.92
C ASN A 3 -10.02 -50.81 -11.46
N ILE A 4 -10.17 -51.88 -10.68
CA ILE A 4 -10.60 -51.78 -9.27
C ILE A 4 -9.41 -51.43 -8.33
N LEU A 5 -8.19 -51.83 -8.71
CA LEU A 5 -6.97 -51.56 -7.93
C LEU A 5 -6.48 -50.11 -8.06
N LEU A 6 -6.75 -49.46 -9.19
CA LEU A 6 -6.41 -48.04 -9.41
C LEU A 6 -7.31 -47.12 -8.57
N THR A 7 -8.61 -47.42 -8.45
CA THR A 7 -9.54 -46.64 -7.63
C THR A 7 -9.25 -46.78 -6.14
N GLN A 8 -8.87 -47.95 -5.63
CA GLN A 8 -8.51 -48.07 -4.21
C GLN A 8 -7.22 -47.32 -3.83
N ARG A 9 -6.24 -47.24 -4.75
CA ARG A 9 -5.01 -46.45 -4.56
C ARG A 9 -5.27 -44.95 -4.54
N THR A 10 -6.14 -44.42 -5.41
CA THR A 10 -6.47 -42.98 -5.44
C THR A 10 -7.28 -42.54 -4.21
N TYR A 11 -8.17 -43.40 -3.70
CA TYR A 11 -8.91 -43.14 -2.46
C TYR A 11 -8.00 -43.11 -1.22
N SER A 12 -7.01 -44.01 -1.14
CA SER A 12 -6.06 -44.05 -0.03
C SER A 12 -5.13 -42.82 -0.01
N LEU A 13 -4.60 -42.41 -1.17
CA LEU A 13 -3.80 -41.19 -1.32
C LEU A 13 -4.60 -39.92 -1.00
N SER A 14 -5.86 -39.83 -1.45
CA SER A 14 -6.74 -38.70 -1.13
C SER A 14 -7.01 -38.57 0.38
N ARG A 15 -7.20 -39.69 1.09
CA ARG A 15 -7.38 -39.69 2.55
C ARG A 15 -6.08 -39.34 3.30
N TYR A 16 -4.93 -39.80 2.80
CA TYR A 16 -3.61 -39.43 3.36
C TYR A 16 -3.29 -37.94 3.16
N LEU A 17 -3.56 -37.40 1.97
CA LEU A 17 -3.38 -35.97 1.67
C LEU A 17 -4.36 -35.08 2.45
N LYS A 18 -5.62 -35.50 2.61
CA LYS A 18 -6.57 -34.80 3.50
C LYS A 18 -6.11 -34.81 4.96
N ASN A 19 -5.58 -35.92 5.46
CA ASN A 19 -5.00 -35.98 6.80
C ASN A 19 -3.76 -35.09 6.95
N ILE A 20 -2.88 -35.00 5.95
CA ILE A 20 -1.75 -34.06 5.96
C ILE A 20 -2.23 -32.61 5.94
N HIS A 21 -3.25 -32.29 5.14
CA HIS A 21 -3.79 -30.93 5.04
C HIS A 21 -4.51 -30.51 6.33
N PHE A 22 -5.26 -31.43 6.95
CA PHE A 22 -5.90 -31.23 8.26
C PHE A 22 -4.87 -31.11 9.39
N LYS A 23 -3.78 -31.89 9.36
CA LYS A 23 -2.69 -31.79 10.35
C LYS A 23 -1.87 -30.51 10.17
N LYS A 24 -1.69 -30.01 8.93
CA LYS A 24 -1.09 -28.69 8.63
C LYS A 24 -1.98 -27.53 9.07
N GLN A 25 -3.30 -27.60 8.87
CA GLN A 25 -4.23 -26.57 9.37
C GLN A 25 -4.28 -26.52 10.90
N ASN A 26 -4.28 -27.67 11.57
CA ASN A 26 -4.21 -27.72 13.05
C ASN A 26 -2.87 -27.23 13.60
N CYS A 27 -1.75 -27.50 12.91
CA CYS A 27 -0.44 -26.97 13.27
C CYS A 27 -0.37 -25.45 13.06
N ALA A 28 -0.90 -24.92 11.95
CA ALA A 28 -1.00 -23.48 11.71
C ALA A 28 -1.94 -22.78 12.71
N PHE A 29 -3.03 -23.43 13.12
CA PHE A 29 -3.96 -22.93 14.12
C PHE A 29 -3.38 -22.96 15.53
N SER A 30 -2.65 -24.03 15.90
CA SER A 30 -1.94 -24.09 17.18
C SER A 30 -0.78 -23.11 17.22
N GLN A 31 -0.11 -22.88 16.09
CA GLN A 31 0.96 -21.90 15.95
C GLN A 31 0.41 -20.46 16.00
N PHE A 32 -0.75 -20.21 15.41
CA PHE A 32 -1.49 -18.94 15.53
C PHE A 32 -1.98 -18.69 16.97
N TYR A 33 -2.53 -19.71 17.66
CA TYR A 33 -2.91 -19.59 19.07
C TYR A 33 -1.68 -19.43 19.98
N SER A 34 -0.59 -20.15 19.72
CA SER A 34 0.67 -19.96 20.47
C SER A 34 1.28 -18.58 20.21
N TYR A 35 1.16 -18.05 19.00
CA TYR A 35 1.56 -16.68 18.66
C TYR A 35 0.65 -15.66 19.34
N GLN A 36 -0.67 -15.85 19.36
CA GLN A 36 -1.60 -15.00 20.10
C GLN A 36 -1.38 -15.08 21.62
N SER A 37 -0.96 -16.24 22.13
CA SER A 37 -0.65 -16.48 23.54
C SER A 37 0.70 -15.88 23.92
N ASP A 38 1.72 -15.96 23.06
CA ASP A 38 3.03 -15.33 23.21
C ASP A 38 2.93 -13.82 23.07
N VAL A 39 2.06 -13.32 22.19
CA VAL A 39 1.70 -11.90 22.09
C VAL A 39 0.98 -11.47 23.36
N LYS A 40 -0.04 -12.21 23.84
CA LYS A 40 -0.74 -11.91 25.11
C LYS A 40 0.17 -12.03 26.34
N GLY A 41 1.14 -12.93 26.32
CA GLY A 41 2.14 -13.14 27.38
C GLY A 41 3.21 -12.05 27.40
N LYS A 42 3.62 -11.54 26.23
CA LYS A 42 4.51 -10.37 26.08
C LYS A 42 3.82 -9.03 26.32
N ILE A 43 2.48 -9.01 26.40
CA ILE A 43 1.67 -7.82 26.72
C ILE A 43 1.52 -7.61 28.24
N LYS A 44 2.06 -8.49 29.10
CA LYS A 44 2.12 -8.19 30.54
C LYS A 44 3.16 -7.09 30.83
N GLU A 45 2.61 -5.95 31.27
CA GLU A 45 3.26 -4.72 31.75
C GLU A 45 4.12 -3.93 30.75
N LYS A 46 3.51 -3.53 29.63
CA LYS A 46 3.92 -2.29 28.96
C LYS A 46 2.96 -1.18 29.38
N GLN A 47 3.47 -0.23 30.15
CA GLN A 47 2.77 0.92 30.72
C GLN A 47 1.95 1.65 29.64
N TYR A 48 0.63 1.42 29.64
CA TYR A 48 -0.33 2.08 28.77
C TYR A 48 -0.58 3.49 29.32
N SER A 49 0.08 4.49 28.76
CA SER A 49 -0.21 5.90 29.07
C SER A 49 -1.12 6.45 27.98
N SER A 50 -2.42 6.47 28.25
CA SER A 50 -3.44 6.84 27.25
C SER A 50 -3.32 8.27 26.74
N ASN A 51 -2.58 9.14 27.43
CA ASN A 51 -2.54 10.59 27.20
C ASN A 51 -1.15 11.14 26.85
N ARG A 52 -0.19 10.29 26.43
CA ARG A 52 1.09 10.83 25.95
C ARG A 52 0.94 11.35 24.51
N HIS A 53 1.49 12.53 24.25
CA HIS A 53 1.64 13.03 22.89
C HIS A 53 2.67 12.20 22.11
N LEU A 54 2.56 12.25 20.78
CA LEU A 54 3.56 11.68 19.88
C LEU A 54 4.96 12.26 20.15
N THR A 55 5.94 11.36 20.24
CA THR A 55 7.37 11.66 20.26
C THR A 55 7.82 12.24 18.92
N LYS A 56 9.05 12.78 18.87
CA LYS A 56 9.63 13.30 17.63
C LYS A 56 9.69 12.23 16.54
N ASP A 57 10.18 11.03 16.87
CA ASP A 57 10.32 9.93 15.91
C ASP A 57 8.97 9.46 15.36
N GLU A 58 7.91 9.50 16.18
CA GLU A 58 6.54 9.21 15.78
C GLU A 58 5.96 10.29 14.85
N LYS A 59 6.26 11.56 15.12
CA LYS A 59 5.87 12.69 14.25
C LYS A 59 6.60 12.68 12.92
N ASP A 60 7.86 12.23 12.90
CA ASP A 60 8.64 12.13 11.67
C ASP A 60 8.03 11.09 10.71
N ILE A 61 7.32 10.07 11.20
CA ILE A 61 6.55 9.15 10.33
C ILE A 61 5.48 9.91 9.55
N ILE A 62 4.78 10.84 10.22
CA ILE A 62 3.73 11.68 9.62
C ILE A 62 4.33 12.65 8.58
N ALA A 63 5.51 13.21 8.85
CA ALA A 63 6.19 14.14 7.94
C ALA A 63 6.55 13.53 6.57
N ARG A 64 6.65 12.19 6.49
CA ARG A 64 7.12 11.45 5.30
C ARG A 64 6.02 10.96 4.38
N CYS A 65 4.82 11.52 4.48
CA CYS A 65 3.67 11.05 3.71
C CYS A 65 3.63 11.66 2.31
N GLU A 66 3.25 10.85 1.33
CA GLU A 66 3.46 11.16 -0.09
C GLU A 66 2.29 11.95 -0.67
N LEU A 67 2.60 13.06 -1.32
CA LEU A 67 1.60 13.94 -1.97
C LEU A 67 1.52 13.71 -3.49
N GLY A 68 2.33 12.79 -4.01
CA GLY A 68 2.54 12.59 -5.44
C GLY A 68 1.40 11.87 -6.14
N ALA A 69 0.86 10.81 -5.54
CA ALA A 69 -0.16 9.94 -6.15
C ALA A 69 -1.44 10.71 -6.52
N ASN A 70 -2.00 11.48 -5.59
CA ASN A 70 -3.14 12.37 -5.84
C ASN A 70 -2.98 13.24 -7.10
N GLN A 71 -1.79 13.80 -7.34
CA GLN A 71 -1.57 14.69 -8.48
C GLN A 71 -1.34 13.92 -9.78
N ILE A 72 -0.79 12.71 -9.70
CA ILE A 72 -0.72 11.78 -10.83
C ILE A 72 -2.13 11.43 -11.31
N TYR A 73 -3.04 11.05 -10.40
CA TYR A 73 -4.42 10.76 -10.77
C TYR A 73 -5.16 11.98 -11.30
N LYS A 74 -4.95 13.17 -10.73
CA LYS A 74 -5.47 14.43 -11.29
C LYS A 74 -5.02 14.64 -12.74
N GLY A 75 -3.74 14.41 -13.02
CA GLY A 75 -3.17 14.52 -14.37
C GLY A 75 -3.74 13.48 -15.34
N GLN A 76 -3.84 12.23 -14.90
CA GLN A 76 -4.43 11.15 -15.69
C GLN A 76 -5.90 11.44 -16.01
N TYR A 77 -6.68 11.83 -15.00
CA TYR A 77 -8.10 12.17 -15.17
C TYR A 77 -8.29 13.34 -16.13
N PHE A 78 -7.45 14.38 -16.05
CA PHE A 78 -7.53 15.57 -16.91
C PHE A 78 -7.47 15.22 -18.42
N ILE A 79 -6.75 14.16 -18.76
CA ILE A 79 -6.62 13.66 -20.14
C ILE A 79 -7.66 12.58 -20.43
N LEU A 80 -7.70 11.51 -19.64
CA LEU A 80 -8.51 10.32 -19.90
C LEU A 80 -10.01 10.57 -19.82
N SER A 81 -10.47 11.52 -19.00
CA SER A 81 -11.89 11.92 -18.98
C SER A 81 -12.40 12.41 -20.33
N LYS A 82 -11.51 12.95 -21.17
CA LYS A 82 -11.86 13.47 -22.51
C LYS A 82 -11.60 12.46 -23.61
N THR A 83 -10.62 11.58 -23.45
CA THR A 83 -10.17 10.66 -24.51
C THR A 83 -10.65 9.22 -24.34
N ARG A 84 -10.95 8.79 -23.12
CA ARG A 84 -11.27 7.41 -22.72
C ARG A 84 -12.32 7.39 -21.59
N PRO A 85 -13.59 7.77 -21.84
CA PRO A 85 -14.64 7.83 -20.82
C PRO A 85 -14.85 6.51 -20.05
N GLU A 86 -14.58 5.38 -20.71
CA GLU A 86 -14.66 4.04 -20.13
C GLU A 86 -13.64 3.79 -19.02
N VAL A 87 -12.53 4.53 -18.99
CA VAL A 87 -11.50 4.48 -17.92
C VAL A 87 -11.72 5.56 -16.86
N ALA A 88 -12.35 6.66 -17.26
CA ALA A 88 -12.41 7.88 -16.46
C ALA A 88 -13.03 7.67 -15.08
N HIS A 89 -14.04 6.80 -14.97
CA HIS A 89 -14.67 6.49 -13.69
C HIS A 89 -13.71 5.77 -12.74
N VAL A 90 -12.95 4.79 -13.22
CA VAL A 90 -11.95 4.07 -12.41
C VAL A 90 -10.87 5.02 -11.91
N ILE A 91 -10.36 5.90 -12.77
CA ILE A 91 -9.37 6.91 -12.37
C ILE A 91 -9.96 7.88 -11.33
N MET A 92 -11.22 8.28 -11.50
CA MET A 92 -11.90 9.15 -10.54
C MET A 92 -12.07 8.49 -9.18
N ASP A 93 -12.43 7.20 -9.14
CA ASP A 93 -12.62 6.46 -7.91
C ASP A 93 -11.31 6.36 -7.12
N MET A 94 -10.22 5.95 -7.78
CA MET A 94 -8.87 5.94 -7.17
C MET A 94 -8.48 7.36 -6.72
N TRP A 95 -8.70 8.37 -7.56
CA TRP A 95 -8.38 9.75 -7.22
C TRP A 95 -9.15 10.26 -5.99
N ASN A 96 -10.41 9.84 -5.81
CA ASN A 96 -11.18 10.22 -4.64
C ASN A 96 -10.67 9.56 -3.36
N GLN A 97 -10.17 8.31 -3.43
CA GLN A 97 -9.49 7.67 -2.31
C GLN A 97 -8.23 8.46 -1.92
N GLU A 98 -7.42 8.83 -2.91
CA GLU A 98 -6.21 9.64 -2.69
C GLU A 98 -6.47 11.02 -2.08
N LYS A 99 -7.58 11.67 -2.44
CA LYS A 99 -7.99 12.93 -1.79
C LYS A 99 -8.26 12.69 -0.30
N GLY A 100 -8.93 11.59 0.05
CA GLY A 100 -9.18 11.22 1.44
C GLY A 100 -7.90 10.91 2.22
N HIS A 101 -6.90 10.28 1.57
CA HIS A 101 -5.58 10.07 2.16
C HIS A 101 -4.88 11.41 2.43
N LEU A 102 -4.86 12.30 1.43
CA LEU A 102 -4.28 13.63 1.53
C LEU A 102 -4.92 14.45 2.66
N GLU A 103 -6.26 14.50 2.71
CA GLU A 103 -7.01 15.20 3.76
C GLU A 103 -6.63 14.68 5.15
N THR A 104 -6.61 13.35 5.32
CA THR A 104 -6.21 12.74 6.59
C THR A 104 -4.78 13.12 6.98
N PHE A 105 -3.84 13.17 6.04
CA PHE A 105 -2.47 13.58 6.33
C PHE A 105 -2.35 15.05 6.67
N GLU A 106 -3.06 15.94 5.98
CA GLU A 106 -3.07 17.36 6.31
C GLU A 106 -3.63 17.60 7.71
N GLU A 107 -4.70 16.88 8.10
CA GLU A 107 -5.22 16.90 9.46
C GLU A 107 -4.18 16.44 10.50
N LEU A 108 -3.46 15.35 10.21
CA LEU A 108 -2.42 14.82 11.09
C LEU A 108 -1.25 15.80 11.23
N LEU A 109 -0.78 16.41 10.13
CA LEU A 109 0.28 17.41 10.14
C LEU A 109 -0.10 18.62 10.99
N LEU A 110 -1.32 19.14 10.81
CA LEU A 110 -1.85 20.25 11.59
C LEU A 110 -1.98 19.89 13.07
N LYS A 111 -2.61 18.74 13.37
CA LYS A 111 -2.84 18.27 14.75
C LYS A 111 -1.54 18.14 15.55
N TYR A 112 -0.48 17.66 14.93
CA TYR A 112 0.79 17.41 15.61
C TYR A 112 1.84 18.51 15.42
N ASN A 113 1.47 19.60 14.75
CA ASN A 113 2.32 20.75 14.41
C ASN A 113 3.60 20.31 13.67
N VAL A 114 3.44 19.40 12.71
CA VAL A 114 4.50 18.89 11.85
C VAL A 114 4.53 19.72 10.58
N LYS A 115 5.69 20.27 10.23
CA LYS A 115 5.83 21.06 9.00
C LYS A 115 5.86 20.13 7.79
N PRO A 116 5.06 20.39 6.75
CA PRO A 116 5.17 19.65 5.50
C PRO A 116 6.53 19.91 4.83
N THR A 117 6.97 18.95 4.01
CA THR A 117 8.19 19.12 3.21
C THR A 117 8.08 20.30 2.25
N ILE A 118 9.17 21.06 2.08
CA ILE A 118 9.26 22.14 1.10
C ILE A 118 9.10 21.64 -0.34
N LEU A 119 9.31 20.34 -0.57
CA LEU A 119 9.16 19.74 -1.90
C LEU A 119 7.72 19.50 -2.31
N LYS A 120 6.73 19.77 -1.43
CA LYS A 120 5.30 19.58 -1.72
C LYS A 120 4.92 20.10 -3.11
N HIS A 121 5.19 21.38 -3.39
CA HIS A 121 4.80 22.00 -4.66
C HIS A 121 5.54 21.45 -5.89
N LEU A 122 6.79 21.03 -5.70
CA LEU A 122 7.56 20.38 -6.76
C LEU A 122 6.97 19.00 -7.08
N CYS A 123 6.69 18.19 -6.05
CA CYS A 123 6.05 16.89 -6.19
C CYS A 123 4.66 17.02 -6.81
N GLU A 124 3.88 18.04 -6.44
CA GLU A 124 2.56 18.28 -7.00
C GLU A 124 2.61 18.54 -8.51
N THR A 125 3.55 19.42 -8.92
CA THR A 125 3.73 19.77 -10.33
C THR A 125 4.22 18.57 -11.14
N LEU A 126 5.25 17.88 -10.65
CA LEU A 126 5.83 16.72 -11.34
C LEU A 126 4.85 15.55 -11.40
N GLY A 127 4.08 15.31 -10.33
CA GLY A 127 3.04 14.29 -10.29
C GLY A 127 1.97 14.53 -11.34
N PHE A 128 1.45 15.77 -11.42
CA PHE A 128 0.47 16.13 -12.45
C PHE A 128 1.02 15.94 -13.87
N MET A 129 2.25 16.41 -14.13
CA MET A 129 2.88 16.28 -15.44
C MET A 129 3.11 14.82 -15.83
N LEU A 130 3.55 13.99 -14.89
CA LEU A 130 3.75 12.56 -15.11
C LEU A 130 2.41 11.85 -15.41
N GLY A 131 1.37 12.14 -14.62
CA GLY A 131 0.04 11.58 -14.83
C GLY A 131 -0.57 11.98 -16.18
N ALA A 132 -0.51 13.27 -16.52
CA ALA A 132 -1.01 13.76 -17.80
C ALA A 132 -0.19 13.21 -18.98
N GLY A 133 1.14 13.18 -18.87
CA GLY A 133 2.03 12.69 -19.91
C GLY A 133 1.81 11.21 -20.22
N THR A 134 1.68 10.38 -19.18
CA THR A 134 1.43 8.93 -19.36
C THR A 134 0.03 8.66 -19.89
N ALA A 135 -0.97 9.45 -19.50
CA ALA A 135 -2.31 9.38 -20.06
C ALA A 135 -2.40 9.80 -21.53
N LEU A 136 -1.61 10.78 -21.97
CA LEU A 136 -1.51 11.14 -23.40
C LEU A 136 -0.98 9.97 -24.25
N LEU A 137 -0.14 9.11 -23.68
CA LEU A 137 0.36 7.89 -24.32
C LEU A 137 -0.65 6.72 -24.25
N GLY A 138 -1.80 6.93 -23.61
CA GLY A 138 -2.91 5.98 -23.55
C GLY A 138 -3.08 5.27 -22.21
N THR A 139 -4.24 4.63 -22.04
CA THR A 139 -4.70 3.98 -20.81
C THR A 139 -3.67 3.02 -20.22
N LYS A 140 -3.12 2.10 -21.03
CA LYS A 140 -2.17 1.10 -20.51
C LYS A 140 -0.89 1.74 -19.96
N THR A 141 -0.44 2.83 -20.57
CA THR A 141 0.75 3.57 -20.10
C THR A 141 0.47 4.37 -18.84
N ALA A 142 -0.72 4.97 -18.72
CA ALA A 142 -1.18 5.56 -17.46
C ALA A 142 -1.24 4.49 -16.34
N MET A 143 -1.82 3.32 -16.63
CA MET A 143 -1.91 2.24 -15.64
C MET A 143 -0.55 1.61 -15.31
N ALA A 144 0.41 1.61 -16.25
CA ALA A 144 1.81 1.25 -15.95
C ALA A 144 2.46 2.26 -14.98
N CYS A 145 2.17 3.55 -15.13
CA CYS A 145 2.58 4.56 -14.17
C CYS A 145 1.96 4.30 -12.80
N THR A 146 0.65 4.02 -12.74
CA THR A 146 -0.06 3.67 -11.51
C THR A 146 0.57 2.43 -10.85
N GLU A 147 0.74 1.31 -11.56
CA GLU A 147 1.42 0.11 -11.02
C GLU A 147 2.79 0.45 -10.43
N ALA A 148 3.56 1.31 -11.09
CA ALA A 148 4.89 1.70 -10.63
C ALA A 148 4.86 2.52 -9.32
N VAL A 149 3.97 3.52 -9.25
CA VAL A 149 3.78 4.37 -8.07
C VAL A 149 3.28 3.53 -6.91
N GLU A 150 2.18 2.79 -7.09
CA GLU A 150 1.54 2.05 -6.00
C GLU A 150 2.40 0.92 -5.45
N THR A 151 3.27 0.34 -6.29
CA THR A 151 4.28 -0.60 -5.80
C THR A 151 5.22 0.06 -4.79
N VAL A 152 5.67 1.29 -5.06
CA VAL A 152 6.64 1.98 -4.20
C VAL A 152 5.95 2.59 -2.98
N VAL A 153 4.81 3.24 -3.17
CA VAL A 153 4.02 3.85 -2.09
C VAL A 153 3.53 2.78 -1.11
N GLY A 154 2.97 1.67 -1.61
CA GLY A 154 2.53 0.55 -0.78
C GLY A 154 3.69 -0.06 0.04
N GLU A 155 4.89 -0.16 -0.54
CA GLU A 155 6.07 -0.62 0.19
C GLU A 155 6.58 0.42 1.20
N HIS A 156 6.45 1.71 0.90
CA HIS A 156 6.75 2.79 1.84
C HIS A 156 5.82 2.72 3.06
N TYR A 157 4.51 2.53 2.88
CA TYR A 157 3.60 2.32 4.01
C TYR A 157 3.90 1.04 4.79
N ASN A 158 4.25 -0.07 4.13
CA ASN A 158 4.72 -1.28 4.82
C ASN A 158 5.94 -0.98 5.70
N ASN A 159 6.90 -0.19 5.20
CA ASN A 159 8.08 0.19 5.96
C ASN A 159 7.74 1.12 7.13
N GLN A 160 6.85 2.10 6.94
CA GLN A 160 6.35 2.93 8.05
C GLN A 160 5.69 2.06 9.13
N LEU A 161 4.84 1.09 8.76
CA LEU A 161 4.23 0.17 9.72
C LEU A 161 5.30 -0.60 10.51
N ARG A 162 6.34 -1.11 9.85
CA ARG A 162 7.48 -1.78 10.53
C ARG A 162 8.20 -0.84 11.48
N GLU A 163 8.53 0.38 11.05
CA GLU A 163 9.15 1.40 11.88
C GLU A 163 8.31 1.67 13.13
N THR A 164 6.98 1.73 13.02
CA THR A 164 6.12 1.91 14.20
C THR A 164 6.17 0.73 15.18
N MET A 165 6.51 -0.49 14.75
CA MET A 165 6.61 -1.66 15.65
C MET A 165 7.88 -1.62 16.49
N ASP A 166 8.93 -0.98 15.99
CA ASP A 166 10.21 -0.81 16.68
C ASP A 166 10.17 0.30 17.73
N LEU A 167 9.22 1.25 17.59
CA LEU A 167 9.00 2.31 18.57
C LEU A 167 8.40 1.76 19.87
N ARG A 168 9.05 2.10 20.99
CA ARG A 168 8.63 1.63 22.33
C ARG A 168 7.49 2.50 22.86
N GLY A 169 6.42 1.84 23.31
CA GLY A 169 5.30 2.47 24.02
C GLY A 169 4.01 2.51 23.20
N TYR A 170 2.89 2.30 23.87
CA TYR A 170 1.55 2.38 23.26
C TYR A 170 0.91 3.73 23.59
N SER A 171 0.30 4.38 22.60
CA SER A 171 -0.57 5.54 22.77
C SER A 171 -1.74 5.44 21.80
N ALA A 172 -2.89 5.99 22.18
CA ALA A 172 -4.07 6.00 21.31
C ALA A 172 -3.81 6.74 19.98
N GLU A 173 -2.98 7.79 20.03
CA GLU A 173 -2.55 8.54 18.85
C GLU A 173 -1.73 7.69 17.88
N MET A 174 -0.82 6.85 18.41
CA MET A 174 -0.04 5.93 17.58
C MET A 174 -0.88 4.80 16.99
N ASP A 175 -1.82 4.25 17.75
CA ASP A 175 -2.69 3.20 17.25
C ASP A 175 -3.62 3.73 16.15
N TYR A 176 -4.09 4.98 16.28
CA TYR A 176 -4.81 5.67 15.21
C TYR A 176 -3.94 5.86 13.96
N LEU A 177 -2.70 6.35 14.11
CA LEU A 177 -1.77 6.53 12.99
C LEU A 177 -1.48 5.21 12.28
N ARG A 178 -1.17 4.14 13.03
CA ARG A 178 -0.94 2.79 12.48
C ARG A 178 -2.16 2.28 11.72
N LYS A 179 -3.37 2.52 12.25
CA LYS A 179 -4.61 2.14 11.58
C LYS A 179 -4.74 2.88 10.24
N LYS A 180 -4.49 4.19 10.21
CA LYS A 180 -4.52 4.97 8.97
C LYS A 180 -3.49 4.55 7.94
N ILE A 181 -2.23 4.37 8.34
CA ILE A 181 -1.17 3.88 7.43
C ILE A 181 -1.54 2.50 6.86
N LYS A 182 -2.14 1.62 7.68
CA LYS A 182 -2.59 0.31 7.21
C LYS A 182 -3.75 0.41 6.22
N GLU A 183 -4.74 1.25 6.50
CA GLU A 183 -5.86 1.53 5.58
C GLU A 183 -5.31 1.99 4.22
N PHE A 184 -4.44 3.00 4.20
CA PHE A 184 -3.85 3.51 2.95
C PHE A 184 -3.04 2.45 2.21
N ARG A 185 -2.22 1.67 2.93
CA ARG A 185 -1.51 0.53 2.33
C ARG A 185 -2.45 -0.45 1.64
N ASP A 186 -3.56 -0.79 2.29
CA ASP A 186 -4.55 -1.72 1.73
C ASP A 186 -5.21 -1.12 0.48
N ASP A 187 -5.50 0.18 0.47
CA ASP A 187 -6.02 0.92 -0.70
C ASP A 187 -4.99 0.91 -1.87
N GLU A 188 -3.69 1.17 -1.62
CA GLU A 188 -2.67 1.13 -2.69
C GLU A 188 -2.52 -0.26 -3.30
N LEU A 189 -2.71 -1.32 -2.51
CA LEU A 189 -2.73 -2.68 -3.03
C LEU A 189 -3.94 -2.91 -3.94
N GLU A 190 -5.08 -2.29 -3.65
CA GLU A 190 -6.27 -2.34 -4.52
C GLU A 190 -6.03 -1.56 -5.81
N HIS A 191 -5.49 -0.34 -5.73
CA HIS A 191 -5.08 0.46 -6.88
C HIS A 191 -4.09 -0.28 -7.79
N LEU A 192 -3.05 -0.89 -7.20
CA LEU A 192 -2.08 -1.73 -7.89
C LEU A 192 -2.74 -2.92 -8.59
N ASN A 193 -3.64 -3.63 -7.89
CA ASN A 193 -4.35 -4.76 -8.47
C ASN A 193 -5.23 -4.34 -9.65
N THR A 194 -5.92 -3.20 -9.53
CA THR A 194 -6.76 -2.63 -10.59
C THR A 194 -5.93 -2.32 -11.84
N ALA A 195 -4.78 -1.66 -11.66
CA ALA A 195 -3.86 -1.35 -12.76
C ALA A 195 -3.37 -2.62 -13.48
N VAL A 196 -2.98 -3.65 -12.71
CA VAL A 196 -2.39 -4.88 -13.24
C VAL A 196 -3.43 -5.80 -13.86
N LYS A 197 -4.50 -6.12 -13.13
CA LYS A 197 -5.44 -7.20 -13.48
C LYS A 197 -6.57 -6.70 -14.36
N ASP A 198 -7.15 -5.56 -14.00
CA ASP A 198 -8.37 -5.10 -14.66
C ASP A 198 -8.03 -4.27 -15.90
N TRP A 199 -6.91 -3.54 -15.86
CA TRP A 199 -6.49 -2.66 -16.95
C TRP A 199 -5.21 -3.08 -17.67
N ASN A 200 -4.62 -4.23 -17.32
CA ASN A 200 -3.48 -4.83 -18.03
C ASN A 200 -2.33 -3.84 -18.27
N SER A 201 -1.92 -3.10 -17.23
CA SER A 201 -0.79 -2.15 -17.24
C SER A 201 0.44 -2.68 -17.98
N ARG A 202 0.73 -3.98 -17.81
CA ARG A 202 1.88 -4.70 -18.38
C ARG A 202 1.90 -4.79 -19.89
N ASP A 203 0.75 -4.59 -20.53
CA ASP A 203 0.64 -4.55 -21.98
C ASP A 203 1.00 -3.17 -22.57
N SER A 204 1.39 -2.18 -21.75
CA SER A 204 1.90 -0.92 -22.28
C SER A 204 3.15 -1.14 -23.12
N PHE A 205 3.18 -0.53 -24.30
CA PHE A 205 4.35 -0.59 -25.19
C PHE A 205 5.63 -0.03 -24.54
N ALA A 206 5.48 0.84 -23.52
CA ALA A 206 6.57 1.48 -22.80
C ALA A 206 6.71 0.96 -21.35
N TYR A 207 6.06 -0.16 -21.01
CA TYR A 207 5.92 -0.65 -19.64
C TYR A 207 7.25 -0.67 -18.86
N ASN A 208 8.28 -1.35 -19.38
CA ASN A 208 9.56 -1.49 -18.68
C ASN A 208 10.24 -0.14 -18.44
N ILE A 209 10.17 0.77 -19.41
CA ILE A 209 10.83 2.09 -19.32
C ILE A 209 10.09 2.96 -18.30
N ILE A 210 8.77 3.09 -18.44
CA ILE A 210 7.94 3.90 -17.55
C ILE A 210 8.05 3.39 -16.12
N THR A 211 7.85 2.10 -15.89
CA THR A 211 7.89 1.55 -14.53
C THR A 211 9.25 1.70 -13.88
N SER A 212 10.35 1.54 -14.62
CA SER A 212 11.70 1.71 -14.08
C SER A 212 11.98 3.16 -13.68
N ILE A 213 11.67 4.12 -14.57
CA ILE A 213 11.90 5.55 -14.32
C ILE A 213 11.02 6.03 -13.17
N VAL A 214 9.74 5.69 -13.17
CA VAL A 214 8.79 6.11 -12.14
C VAL A 214 9.17 5.53 -10.78
N LYS A 215 9.50 4.23 -10.70
CA LYS A 215 9.96 3.62 -9.44
C LYS A 215 11.22 4.30 -8.91
N ALA A 216 12.21 4.53 -9.76
CA ALA A 216 13.44 5.22 -9.38
C ALA A 216 13.15 6.65 -8.88
N GLY A 217 12.26 7.38 -9.56
CA GLY A 217 11.81 8.71 -9.17
C GLY A 217 11.12 8.73 -7.80
N CYS A 218 10.15 7.84 -7.58
CA CYS A 218 9.45 7.72 -6.30
C CYS A 218 10.41 7.37 -5.15
N ILE A 219 11.28 6.37 -5.34
CA ILE A 219 12.29 5.99 -4.34
C ILE A 219 13.22 7.18 -4.02
N GLY A 220 13.66 7.91 -5.04
CA GLY A 220 14.49 9.11 -4.88
C GLY A 220 13.76 10.23 -4.13
N ALA A 221 12.49 10.46 -4.43
CA ALA A 221 11.66 11.45 -3.75
C ALA A 221 11.47 11.10 -2.27
N ILE A 222 11.12 9.86 -1.95
CA ILE A 222 11.00 9.37 -0.57
C ILE A 222 12.32 9.53 0.19
N TRP A 223 13.43 9.14 -0.44
CA TRP A 223 14.76 9.27 0.13
C TRP A 223 15.13 10.73 0.44
N LEU A 224 14.71 11.66 -0.42
CA LEU A 224 14.97 13.08 -0.25
C LEU A 224 14.09 13.68 0.84
N CYS A 225 12.78 13.39 0.84
CA CYS A 225 11.84 13.81 1.89
C CYS A 225 12.22 13.28 3.28
N LYS A 226 12.97 12.16 3.37
CA LYS A 226 13.53 11.65 4.63
C LYS A 226 14.65 12.53 5.22
N ARG A 227 15.23 13.46 4.46
CA ARG A 227 16.45 14.21 4.84
C ARG A 227 16.27 15.72 5.01
N ILE A 228 15.20 16.27 4.46
CA ILE A 228 14.92 17.72 4.43
C ILE A 228 13.62 18.02 5.17
#